data_AF-X1TED9-F1
#
_entry.id   AF-X1TED9-F1
#
_cell.length_a   1.000
_cell.length_b   1.000
_cell.length_c   1.000
_cell.angle_alpha   90.00
_cell.angle_beta   90.00
_cell.angle_gamma   90.00
#
_symmetry.space_group_name_H-M   'P 1'
#
loop_
_entity.id
_entity.type
_entity.pdbx_description
1 polymer ?
#
loop_
_entity_poly.entity_id
_entity_poly.type
_entity_poly.pdbx_seq_one_letter_code
_entity_poly.pdbx_strand_id
1 'polypeptide(L)'
;LVVSNVLSINEDISGFGFVPQDAFLFSLSLKENIGFGRPDIPIERIIEAAEIAQIYDEIMEFPDEFDTVIGERGVSLSGGQRQRIAIARAIILDPDILILDDALSSVDTETEEKIMERLMPVMQERTTIIITHRISSIKDINRIIVIDDGNIKEDGSHEELVSLGEIYKNLYEKQMLKDKLERIN
;
A
#
# COMPACT_ATOMS: atom_id res chain seq x y z
N LEU A 1 13.85 -0.74 -9.03
CA LEU A 1 13.84 -1.75 -7.96
C LEU A 1 13.71 -3.13 -8.60
N VAL A 2 14.73 -3.99 -8.50
CA VAL A 2 14.58 -5.44 -8.72
C VAL A 2 15.27 -6.08 -7.52
N VAL A 3 14.49 -6.39 -6.49
CA VAL A 3 14.95 -7.32 -5.47
C VAL A 3 14.73 -8.71 -6.05
N SER A 4 15.68 -9.16 -6.88
CA SER A 4 15.75 -10.56 -7.31
C SER A 4 16.43 -11.34 -6.19
N ASN A 5 15.69 -11.64 -5.12
CA ASN A 5 15.85 -12.93 -4.50
C ASN A 5 14.74 -13.80 -5.08
N VAL A 6 15.11 -14.73 -5.96
CA VAL A 6 14.26 -15.88 -6.25
C VAL A 6 14.20 -16.67 -4.95
N LEU A 7 13.28 -16.28 -4.04
CA LEU A 7 12.81 -17.18 -3.02
C LEU A 7 12.18 -18.33 -3.80
N SER A 8 12.80 -19.51 -3.69
CA SER A 8 12.18 -20.73 -4.14
C SER A 8 10.83 -20.80 -3.42
N ILE A 9 9.72 -20.81 -4.17
CA ILE A 9 8.35 -20.94 -3.63
C ILE A 9 8.14 -22.39 -3.16
N ASN A 10 9.00 -22.82 -2.24
CA ASN A 10 8.96 -24.11 -1.54
C ASN A 10 8.73 -23.90 -0.03
N GLU A 11 8.56 -22.65 0.42
CA GLU A 11 8.33 -22.28 1.82
C GLU A 11 6.96 -21.65 2.04
N ASP A 12 6.53 -21.67 3.30
CA ASP A 12 5.27 -21.16 3.80
C ASP A 12 5.19 -19.64 3.63
N ILE A 13 4.39 -19.19 2.67
CA ILE A 13 4.13 -17.76 2.41
C ILE A 13 3.10 -17.16 3.39
N SER A 14 2.61 -17.93 4.37
CA SER A 14 1.57 -17.47 5.30
C SER A 14 1.96 -16.24 6.11
N GLY A 15 3.26 -16.00 6.32
CA GLY A 15 3.77 -14.83 7.05
C GLY A 15 3.89 -13.55 6.22
N PHE A 16 3.57 -13.59 4.92
CA PHE A 16 3.75 -12.47 4.00
C PHE A 16 2.42 -11.86 3.56
N GLY A 17 2.31 -10.53 3.66
CA GLY A 17 1.30 -9.74 2.98
C GLY A 17 1.94 -8.95 1.86
N PHE A 18 1.31 -8.94 0.69
CA PHE A 18 1.82 -8.25 -0.48
C PHE A 18 0.72 -7.47 -1.19
N VAL A 19 1.00 -6.19 -1.46
CA VAL A 19 0.15 -5.32 -2.27
C VAL A 19 0.95 -4.90 -3.51
N PRO A 20 0.63 -5.45 -4.71
CA PRO A 20 1.32 -5.11 -5.95
C PRO A 20 0.89 -3.74 -6.48
N GLN A 21 1.72 -3.15 -7.35
CA GLN A 21 1.40 -1.90 -8.07
C GLN A 21 0.10 -2.01 -8.87
N ASP A 22 -0.13 -3.18 -9.48
CA ASP A 22 -1.36 -3.51 -10.18
C ASP A 22 -2.19 -4.51 -9.35
N ALA A 23 -3.03 -3.96 -8.47
CA ALA A 23 -3.92 -4.75 -7.63
C ALA A 23 -4.94 -5.56 -8.45
N PHE A 24 -4.91 -6.88 -8.28
CA PHE A 24 -5.89 -7.81 -8.84
C PHE A 24 -6.93 -8.22 -7.79
N LEU A 25 -8.19 -8.18 -8.18
CA LEU A 25 -9.32 -8.64 -7.39
C LEU A 25 -10.07 -9.74 -8.13
N PHE A 26 -10.61 -10.70 -7.39
CA PHE A 26 -11.39 -11.79 -7.94
C PHE A 26 -12.83 -11.34 -8.20
N SER A 27 -13.49 -12.01 -9.15
CA SER A 27 -14.92 -11.82 -9.43
C SER A 27 -15.81 -12.42 -8.32
N LEU A 28 -15.67 -11.87 -7.11
CA LEU A 28 -16.33 -12.26 -5.86
C LEU A 28 -16.92 -11.00 -5.20
N SER A 29 -17.59 -11.15 -4.05
CA SER A 29 -18.02 -10.00 -3.25
C SER A 29 -16.82 -9.21 -2.69
N LEU A 30 -17.07 -7.96 -2.25
CA LEU A 30 -16.05 -7.14 -1.60
C LEU A 30 -15.52 -7.79 -0.31
N LYS A 31 -16.40 -8.36 0.52
CA LYS A 31 -16.00 -9.10 1.73
C LYS A 31 -15.13 -10.31 1.41
N GLU A 32 -15.47 -11.08 0.37
CA GLU A 32 -14.67 -12.25 -0.05
C GLU A 32 -13.33 -11.84 -0.64
N ASN A 33 -13.27 -10.68 -1.28
CA ASN A 33 -12.01 -10.12 -1.75
C ASN A 33 -11.13 -9.65 -0.60
N ILE A 34 -11.68 -9.01 0.44
CA ILE A 34 -10.90 -8.58 1.61
C ILE A 34 -10.45 -9.81 2.42
N GLY A 35 -11.36 -10.73 2.77
CA GLY A 35 -11.06 -11.95 3.52
C GLY A 35 -10.49 -13.10 2.67
N PHE A 36 -9.91 -12.80 1.51
CA PHE A 36 -9.49 -13.84 0.56
C PHE A 36 -8.45 -14.78 1.20
N GLY A 37 -8.66 -16.09 1.04
CA GLY A 37 -7.81 -17.13 1.66
C GLY A 37 -8.17 -17.48 3.10
N ARG A 38 -9.07 -16.73 3.74
CA ARG A 38 -9.56 -16.97 5.11
C ARG A 38 -11.07 -16.70 5.21
N PRO A 39 -11.92 -17.64 4.74
CA PRO A 39 -13.37 -17.44 4.64
C PRO A 39 -14.07 -17.37 6.02
N ASP A 40 -13.35 -17.72 7.08
CA ASP A 40 -13.80 -17.73 8.47
C ASP A 40 -13.59 -16.39 9.20
N ILE A 41 -13.01 -15.38 8.52
CA ILE A 41 -12.80 -14.06 9.12
C ILE A 41 -14.15 -13.41 9.47
N PRO A 42 -14.35 -12.98 10.74
CA PRO A 42 -15.55 -12.26 11.15
C PRO A 42 -15.71 -10.95 10.38
N ILE A 43 -16.96 -10.57 10.09
CA ILE A 43 -17.27 -9.35 9.34
C ILE A 43 -16.72 -8.10 10.02
N GLU A 44 -16.63 -8.09 11.34
CA GLU A 44 -16.09 -6.99 12.13
C GLU A 44 -14.61 -6.71 11.79
N ARG A 45 -13.82 -7.77 11.55
CA ARG A 45 -12.42 -7.65 11.12
C ARG A 45 -12.31 -7.16 9.68
N ILE A 46 -13.26 -7.54 8.82
CA ILE A 46 -13.35 -7.05 7.44
C ILE A 46 -13.64 -5.55 7.43
N ILE A 47 -14.56 -5.10 8.28
CA ILE A 47 -14.89 -3.68 8.46
C ILE A 47 -13.66 -2.91 8.97
N GLU A 48 -13.00 -3.39 10.02
CA GLU A 48 -11.79 -2.77 10.56
C GLU A 48 -10.69 -2.61 9.48
N ALA A 49 -10.45 -3.66 8.69
CA ALA A 49 -9.50 -3.60 7.59
C ALA A 49 -9.91 -2.59 6.50
N ALA A 50 -11.20 -2.52 6.17
CA ALA A 50 -11.73 -1.54 5.22
C ALA A 50 -11.63 -0.09 5.73
N GLU A 51 -11.78 0.12 7.03
CA GLU A 51 -11.61 1.42 7.69
C GLU A 51 -10.15 1.87 7.69
N ILE A 52 -9.21 0.97 7.99
CA ILE A 52 -7.76 1.25 7.92
C ILE A 52 -7.38 1.62 6.48
N ALA A 53 -7.88 0.87 5.51
CA ALA A 53 -7.61 1.11 4.10
C ALA A 53 -8.40 2.28 3.49
N GLN A 54 -9.21 3.01 4.27
CA GLN A 54 -10.02 4.15 3.80
C GLN A 54 -10.93 3.81 2.61
N ILE A 55 -11.56 2.62 2.65
CA ILE A 55 -12.52 2.20 1.64
C ILE A 55 -13.92 1.94 2.20
N TYR A 56 -14.08 1.86 3.52
CA TYR A 56 -15.37 1.57 4.16
C TYR A 56 -16.51 2.44 3.64
N ASP A 57 -16.37 3.78 3.67
CA ASP A 57 -17.44 4.69 3.27
C ASP A 57 -17.88 4.45 1.81
N GLU A 58 -16.93 4.21 0.90
CA GLU A 58 -17.23 3.88 -0.50
C GLU A 58 -17.88 2.50 -0.65
N ILE A 59 -17.53 1.54 0.20
CA ILE A 59 -18.21 0.24 0.22
C ILE A 59 -19.68 0.42 0.58
N MET A 60 -19.97 1.27 1.59
CA MET A 60 -21.34 1.54 2.04
C MET A 60 -22.19 2.28 1.00
N GLU A 61 -21.57 2.90 0.00
CA GLU A 61 -22.28 3.52 -1.13
C GLU A 61 -22.71 2.51 -2.21
N PHE A 62 -22.16 1.30 -2.21
CA PHE A 62 -22.57 0.27 -3.17
C PHE A 62 -23.94 -0.35 -2.82
N PRO A 63 -24.72 -0.82 -3.83
CA PRO A 63 -26.08 -1.31 -3.61
C PRO A 63 -26.21 -2.45 -2.59
N ASP A 64 -25.22 -3.34 -2.56
CA ASP A 64 -25.18 -4.51 -1.67
C ASP A 64 -24.04 -4.40 -0.64
N GLU A 65 -23.50 -3.19 -0.42
CA GLU A 65 -22.43 -2.92 0.54
C GLU A 65 -21.27 -3.93 0.39
N PHE A 66 -20.89 -4.64 1.46
CA PHE A 66 -19.86 -5.68 1.47
C PHE A 66 -20.18 -6.93 0.63
N ASP A 67 -21.46 -7.18 0.34
CA ASP A 67 -21.92 -8.26 -0.52
C ASP A 67 -21.86 -7.92 -2.01
N THR A 68 -21.55 -6.66 -2.35
CA THR A 68 -21.41 -6.21 -3.74
C THR A 68 -20.36 -7.05 -4.47
N VAL A 69 -20.79 -7.72 -5.54
CA VAL A 69 -19.90 -8.48 -6.42
C VAL A 69 -19.19 -7.54 -7.39
N ILE A 70 -17.89 -7.76 -7.60
CA ILE A 70 -17.06 -7.02 -8.56
C ILE A 70 -16.69 -7.90 -9.76
N GLY A 71 -16.30 -7.30 -10.90
CA GLY A 71 -15.87 -8.02 -12.10
C GLY A 71 -16.90 -8.00 -13.25
N GLU A 72 -16.80 -8.94 -14.21
CA GLU A 72 -17.55 -8.90 -15.49
C GLU A 72 -19.08 -8.81 -15.35
N ARG A 73 -19.64 -9.25 -14.23
CA ARG A 73 -21.08 -9.18 -13.94
C ARG A 73 -21.40 -8.29 -12.73
N GLY A 74 -20.40 -7.60 -12.20
CA GLY A 74 -20.48 -6.82 -10.97
C GLY A 74 -20.14 -5.35 -11.18
N VAL A 75 -19.86 -4.66 -10.09
CA VAL A 75 -19.43 -3.26 -10.13
C VAL A 75 -17.98 -3.16 -10.61
N SER A 76 -17.70 -2.18 -11.47
CA SER A 76 -16.34 -1.79 -11.83
C SER A 76 -15.77 -0.82 -10.79
N LEU A 77 -14.57 -1.11 -10.29
CA LEU A 77 -13.88 -0.25 -9.34
C LEU A 77 -12.90 0.71 -10.04
N SER A 78 -12.60 1.84 -9.41
CA SER A 78 -11.48 2.70 -9.79
C SER A 78 -10.14 2.04 -9.44
N GLY A 79 -9.03 2.60 -9.95
CA GLY A 79 -7.67 2.13 -9.59
C GLY A 79 -7.39 2.24 -8.10
N GLY A 80 -7.68 3.41 -7.51
CA GLY A 80 -7.53 3.65 -6.07
C GLY A 80 -8.41 2.74 -5.21
N GLN A 81 -9.66 2.48 -5.64
CA GLN A 81 -10.54 1.54 -4.96
C GLN A 81 -9.96 0.11 -4.92
N ARG A 82 -9.47 -0.39 -6.05
CA ARG A 82 -8.83 -1.71 -6.11
C ARG A 82 -7.61 -1.79 -5.20
N GLN A 83 -6.79 -0.75 -5.18
CA GLN A 83 -5.62 -0.69 -4.32
C GLN A 83 -5.99 -0.74 -2.84
N ARG A 84 -6.97 0.07 -2.41
CA ARG A 84 -7.43 0.07 -1.02
C ARG A 84 -8.02 -1.27 -0.58
N ILE A 85 -8.74 -1.97 -1.47
CA ILE A 85 -9.21 -3.34 -1.18
C ILE A 85 -8.03 -4.31 -1.06
N ALA A 86 -7.00 -4.18 -1.89
CA ALA A 86 -5.79 -5.00 -1.80
C ALA A 86 -5.00 -4.72 -0.50
N ILE A 87 -4.94 -3.47 -0.05
CA ILE A 87 -4.37 -3.09 1.26
C ILE A 87 -5.16 -3.76 2.38
N ALA A 88 -6.50 -3.63 2.38
CA ALA A 88 -7.37 -4.28 3.37
C ALA A 88 -7.15 -5.80 3.40
N ARG A 89 -7.03 -6.44 2.23
CA ARG A 89 -6.68 -7.87 2.11
C ARG A 89 -5.31 -8.19 2.70
N ALA A 90 -4.30 -7.37 2.47
CA ALA A 90 -2.96 -7.66 2.97
C ALA A 90 -2.86 -7.53 4.50
N ILE A 91 -3.53 -6.54 5.09
CA ILE A 91 -3.45 -6.30 6.54
C ILE A 91 -4.32 -7.25 7.36
N ILE A 92 -5.47 -7.69 6.83
CA ILE A 92 -6.40 -8.53 7.59
C ILE A 92 -5.84 -9.94 7.85
N LEU A 93 -4.90 -10.38 7.00
CA LEU A 93 -4.16 -11.63 7.16
C LEU A 93 -3.14 -11.57 8.31
N ASP A 94 -2.91 -10.38 8.86
CA ASP A 94 -1.95 -10.11 9.93
C ASP A 94 -0.54 -10.67 9.69
N PRO A 95 0.11 -10.29 8.57
CA PRO A 95 1.41 -10.84 8.20
C PRO A 95 2.56 -10.31 9.08
N ASP A 96 3.56 -11.17 9.32
CA ASP A 96 4.84 -10.79 9.94
C ASP A 96 5.65 -9.81 9.05
N ILE A 97 5.52 -9.96 7.73
CA ILE A 97 6.18 -9.13 6.72
C ILE A 97 5.13 -8.56 5.77
N LEU A 98 4.98 -7.23 5.75
CA LEU A 98 4.11 -6.50 4.83
C LEU A 98 4.94 -5.82 3.74
N ILE A 99 4.63 -6.09 2.48
CA ILE A 99 5.28 -5.47 1.31
C ILE A 99 4.24 -4.65 0.54
N LEU A 100 4.51 -3.35 0.39
CA LEU A 100 3.70 -2.43 -0.39
C LEU A 100 4.51 -2.00 -1.61
N ASP A 101 4.13 -2.48 -2.79
CA ASP A 101 4.78 -2.16 -4.05
C ASP A 101 4.00 -1.10 -4.81
N ASP A 102 4.41 0.16 -4.65
CA ASP A 102 3.75 1.33 -5.24
C ASP A 102 2.23 1.37 -5.00
N ALA A 103 1.79 0.76 -3.90
CA ALA A 103 0.40 0.42 -3.61
C ALA A 103 -0.55 1.63 -3.51
N LEU A 104 -0.01 2.82 -3.35
CA LEU A 104 -0.78 4.05 -3.16
C LEU A 104 -0.76 4.96 -4.41
N SER A 105 -0.04 4.60 -5.48
CA SER A 105 0.18 5.48 -6.63
C SER A 105 -1.09 5.84 -7.41
N SER A 106 -2.11 4.99 -7.34
CA SER A 106 -3.43 5.20 -7.93
C SER A 106 -4.43 5.91 -6.99
N VAL A 107 -3.96 6.36 -5.82
CA VAL A 107 -4.75 7.06 -4.80
C VAL A 107 -4.36 8.54 -4.79
N ASP A 108 -5.35 9.42 -4.65
CA ASP A 108 -5.13 10.86 -4.52
C ASP A 108 -4.39 11.20 -3.21
N THR A 109 -3.75 12.37 -3.16
CA THR A 109 -2.88 12.76 -2.03
C THR A 109 -3.61 12.83 -0.69
N GLU A 110 -4.84 13.34 -0.66
CA GLU A 110 -5.58 13.48 0.61
C GLU A 110 -5.95 12.10 1.18
N THR A 111 -6.44 11.21 0.31
CA THR A 111 -6.77 9.85 0.74
C THR A 111 -5.52 9.06 1.11
N GLU A 112 -4.42 9.24 0.39
CA GLU A 112 -3.13 8.63 0.73
C GLU A 112 -2.65 9.02 2.14
N GLU A 113 -2.68 10.31 2.49
CA GLU A 113 -2.28 10.79 3.81
C GLU A 113 -3.09 10.11 4.92
N LYS A 114 -4.42 9.99 4.73
CA LYS A 114 -5.32 9.29 5.68
C LYS A 114 -5.04 7.80 5.78
N ILE A 115 -4.75 7.13 4.65
CA ILE A 115 -4.37 5.71 4.66
C ILE A 115 -3.07 5.53 5.44
N MET A 116 -2.05 6.35 5.17
CA MET A 116 -0.76 6.26 5.84
C MET A 116 -0.89 6.51 7.34
N GLU A 117 -1.68 7.48 7.77
CA GLU A 117 -1.96 7.75 9.19
C GLU A 117 -2.54 6.51 9.89
N ARG A 118 -3.50 5.83 9.26
CA ARG A 118 -4.15 4.63 9.82
C ARG A 118 -3.31 3.37 9.70
N LEU A 119 -2.48 3.27 8.66
CA LEU A 119 -1.65 2.11 8.39
C LEU A 119 -0.36 2.13 9.23
N MET A 120 0.12 3.30 9.66
CA MET A 120 1.34 3.45 10.45
C MET A 120 1.39 2.57 11.71
N PRO A 121 0.36 2.52 12.58
CA PRO A 121 0.39 1.66 13.77
C PRO A 121 0.49 0.17 13.40
N VAL A 122 -0.24 -0.25 12.35
CA VAL A 122 -0.18 -1.62 11.82
C VAL A 122 1.24 -1.95 11.36
N MET A 123 1.86 -1.03 10.63
CA MET A 123 3.23 -1.19 10.11
C MET A 123 4.29 -1.23 11.21
N GLN A 124 4.09 -0.54 12.34
CA GLN A 124 5.05 -0.50 13.45
C GLN A 124 5.14 -1.82 14.24
N GLU A 125 4.09 -2.64 14.20
CA GLU A 125 4.06 -3.94 14.88
C GLU A 125 4.72 -5.07 14.08
N ARG A 126 5.14 -4.81 12.83
CA ARG A 126 5.64 -5.82 11.89
C ARG A 126 6.79 -5.30 11.04
N THR A 127 7.43 -6.17 10.27
CA THR A 127 8.40 -5.70 9.27
C THR A 127 7.63 -5.19 8.05
N THR A 128 7.75 -3.90 7.74
CA THR A 128 7.11 -3.32 6.54
C THR A 128 8.16 -2.85 5.54
N ILE A 129 8.01 -3.27 4.29
CA ILE A 129 8.82 -2.82 3.16
C ILE A 129 7.92 -2.02 2.23
N ILE A 130 8.24 -0.74 2.04
CA ILE A 130 7.54 0.13 1.10
C ILE A 130 8.45 0.42 -0.08
N ILE A 131 7.97 0.11 -1.26
CA ILE A 131 8.57 0.48 -2.53
C ILE A 131 7.72 1.62 -3.08
N THR A 132 8.32 2.78 -3.29
CA THR A 132 7.59 3.93 -3.79
C THR A 132 8.49 4.81 -4.63
N HIS A 133 7.85 5.52 -5.55
CA HIS A 133 8.47 6.64 -6.25
C HIS A 133 8.05 7.99 -5.65
N ARG A 134 7.19 8.03 -4.62
CA ARG A 134 6.73 9.23 -3.92
C ARG A 134 7.40 9.34 -2.55
N ILE A 135 8.26 10.34 -2.41
CA ILE A 135 9.06 10.55 -1.20
C ILE A 135 8.22 11.13 -0.06
N SER A 136 7.16 11.89 -0.37
CA SER A 136 6.22 12.42 0.62
C SER A 136 5.67 11.35 1.55
N SER A 137 5.39 10.15 1.02
CA SER A 137 4.78 9.02 1.72
C SER A 137 5.72 8.30 2.69
N ILE A 138 7.03 8.57 2.65
CA ILE A 138 8.05 7.81 3.40
C ILE A 138 8.92 8.67 4.31
N LYS A 139 8.56 9.94 4.52
CA LYS A 139 9.32 10.87 5.36
C LYS A 139 9.45 10.41 6.81
N ASP A 140 8.39 9.79 7.33
CA ASP A 140 8.30 9.38 8.73
C ASP A 140 8.75 7.93 8.97
N ILE A 141 9.39 7.29 7.98
CA ILE A 141 9.86 5.91 8.07
C ILE A 141 11.27 5.84 8.68
N ASN A 142 11.52 4.79 9.46
CA ASN A 142 12.75 4.60 10.22
C ASN A 142 14.03 4.46 9.38
N ARG A 143 13.92 3.93 8.15
CA ARG A 143 15.06 3.64 7.28
C ARG A 143 14.65 3.70 5.82
N ILE A 144 15.44 4.39 5.01
CA ILE A 144 15.26 4.56 3.58
C ILE A 144 16.49 4.01 2.88
N ILE A 145 16.28 3.19 1.85
CA ILE A 145 17.33 2.63 1.03
C ILE A 145 17.16 3.13 -0.40
N VAL A 146 18.15 3.86 -0.92
CA VAL A 146 18.17 4.33 -2.30
C VAL A 146 18.92 3.32 -3.16
N ILE A 147 18.24 2.83 -4.20
CA ILE A 147 18.81 1.89 -5.15
C ILE A 147 18.93 2.58 -6.51
N ASP A 148 20.13 2.53 -7.09
CA ASP A 148 20.40 2.99 -8.45
C ASP A 148 21.29 1.99 -9.17
N ASP A 149 20.95 1.69 -10.43
CA ASP A 149 21.59 0.68 -11.27
C ASP A 149 21.83 -0.67 -10.54
N GLY A 150 20.80 -1.15 -9.82
CA GLY A 150 20.83 -2.41 -9.08
C GLY A 150 21.69 -2.42 -7.81
N ASN A 151 22.25 -1.28 -7.40
CA ASN A 151 23.12 -1.17 -6.23
C ASN A 151 22.52 -0.22 -5.18
N ILE A 152 22.73 -0.53 -3.90
CA ILE A 152 22.44 0.41 -2.81
C ILE A 152 23.41 1.58 -2.91
N LYS A 153 22.90 2.80 -3.07
CA LYS A 153 23.69 4.03 -3.11
C LYS A 153 23.66 4.76 -1.78
N GLU A 154 22.49 4.79 -1.15
CA GLU A 154 22.29 5.47 0.12
C GLU A 154 21.42 4.62 1.04
N ASP A 155 21.66 4.75 2.35
CA ASP A 155 20.99 3.99 3.41
C ASP A 155 21.00 4.82 4.70
N GLY A 156 19.83 5.23 5.19
CA GLY A 156 19.71 6.08 6.37
C GLY A 156 18.29 6.59 6.61
N SER A 157 18.12 7.45 7.62
CA SER A 157 16.86 8.17 7.86
C SER A 157 16.63 9.30 6.85
N HIS A 158 15.41 9.84 6.81
CA HIS A 158 15.11 11.02 5.98
C HIS A 158 16.10 12.18 6.25
N GLU A 159 16.35 12.50 7.51
CA GLU A 159 17.23 13.61 7.91
C GLU A 159 18.68 13.35 7.51
N GLU A 160 19.16 12.12 7.69
CA GLU A 160 20.51 11.71 7.30
C GLU A 160 20.69 11.87 5.79
N LEU A 161 19.77 11.31 4.99
CA LEU A 161 19.87 11.31 3.54
C LEU A 161 19.70 12.71 2.92
N VAL A 162 18.84 13.56 3.49
CA VAL A 162 18.75 14.98 3.08
C VAL A 162 20.05 15.73 3.38
N SER A 163 20.70 15.40 4.50
CA SER A 163 21.94 16.07 4.91
C SER A 163 23.15 15.66 4.07
N LEU A 164 23.20 14.41 3.59
CA LEU A 164 24.25 13.91 2.69
C LEU A 164 24.32 14.69 1.37
N GLY A 165 23.17 15.16 0.88
CA GLY A 165 23.11 16.00 -0.31
C GLY A 165 23.26 15.24 -1.65
N GLU A 166 23.04 13.93 -1.63
CA GLU A 166 23.24 13.04 -2.78
C GLU A 166 21.93 12.81 -3.58
N ILE A 167 21.71 11.61 -4.11
CA ILE A 167 20.59 11.24 -4.96
C ILE A 167 19.26 11.46 -4.24
N TYR A 168 19.12 11.02 -2.98
CA TYR A 168 17.86 11.15 -2.24
C TYR A 168 17.39 12.61 -2.16
N LYS A 169 18.27 13.52 -1.74
CA LYS A 169 17.96 14.95 -1.63
C LYS A 169 17.50 15.53 -2.96
N ASN A 170 18.20 15.20 -4.05
CA ASN A 170 17.83 15.68 -5.38
C ASN A 170 16.45 15.18 -5.82
N LEU A 171 16.12 13.92 -5.55
CA LEU A 171 14.79 13.38 -5.82
C LEU A 171 13.73 14.08 -4.97
N TYR A 172 14.03 14.28 -3.69
CA TYR A 172 13.13 14.94 -2.73
C TYR A 172 12.80 16.37 -3.14
N GLU A 173 13.80 17.18 -3.46
CA GLU A 173 13.62 18.58 -3.87
C GLU A 173 12.82 18.69 -5.18
N LYS A 174 13.08 17.80 -6.15
CA LYS A 174 12.32 17.75 -7.41
C LYS A 174 10.84 17.45 -7.18
N GLN A 175 10.52 16.49 -6.30
CA GLN A 175 9.14 16.17 -5.98
C GLN A 175 8.44 17.31 -5.23
N MET A 176 9.10 17.89 -4.22
CA MET A 176 8.55 19.04 -3.51
C MET A 176 8.26 20.25 -4.42
N LEU A 177 9.08 20.46 -5.45
CA LEU A 177 8.82 21.50 -6.45
C LEU A 177 7.61 21.15 -7.33
N LYS A 178 7.50 19.89 -7.76
CA LYS A 178 6.38 19.39 -8.56
C LYS A 178 5.06 19.52 -7.80
N ASP A 179 5.00 19.07 -6.56
CA ASP A 179 3.80 19.13 -5.72
C ASP A 179 3.35 20.58 -5.49
N LYS A 180 4.29 21.51 -5.30
CA LYS A 180 3.99 22.95 -5.17
C LYS A 180 3.38 23.53 -6.45
N LEU A 181 3.89 23.13 -7.62
CA LEU A 181 3.38 23.60 -8.91
C LEU A 181 1.98 23.05 -9.19
N GLU A 182 1.71 21.80 -8.82
CA GLU A 182 0.39 21.18 -8.97
C GLU A 182 -0.67 21.83 -8.06
N ARG A 183 -0.30 22.31 -6.87
CA ARG A 183 -1.21 23.02 -5.95
C ARG A 183 -1.56 24.46 -6.36
N ILE A 184 -0.84 25.05 -7.31
CA ILE A 184 -1.03 26.44 -7.76
C ILE A 184 -1.90 26.51 -9.04
N ASN A 185 -2.05 25.39 -9.75
CA ASN A 185 -2.89 25.27 -10.95
C ASN A 185 -4.25 24.64 -10.64
#